data_AF-I2QB76-F1
#
_entry.id   AF-I2QB76-F1
#
_cell.length_a   1.000
_cell.length_b   1.000
_cell.length_c   1.000
_cell.angle_alpha   90.00
_cell.angle_beta   90.00
_cell.angle_gamma   90.00
#
_symmetry.space_group_name_H-M   'P 1'
#
loop_
_entity.id
_entity.type
_entity.pdbx_description
1 polymer ?
#
loop_
_entity_poly.entity_id
_entity_poly.type
_entity_poly.pdbx_seq_one_letter_code
_entity_poly.pdbx_strand_id
1 'polypeptide(L)'
;MIKGAARRMIATPLQFHRPIENMEIWSASGDGFSFVISLESPTGPGFHGRSGYLASWRPLYENNGAIKISGSPFRTLAEAEGACRNMAEHLRAATDAHRPA
;
A
#
# COMPACT_ATOMS: atom_id res chain seq x y z
N MET A 1 -28.19 28.00 -14.19
CA MET A 1 -28.47 26.70 -13.53
C MET A 1 -27.56 25.64 -14.13
N ILE A 2 -26.51 25.21 -13.43
CA ILE A 2 -25.72 24.00 -13.76
C ILE A 2 -25.37 23.31 -12.44
N LYS A 3 -25.98 22.15 -12.19
CA LYS A 3 -25.75 21.34 -10.99
C LYS A 3 -24.50 20.49 -11.21
N GLY A 4 -23.44 20.76 -10.44
CA GLY A 4 -22.27 19.89 -10.40
C GLY A 4 -22.63 18.57 -9.71
N ALA A 5 -22.64 17.47 -10.47
CA ALA A 5 -22.84 16.14 -9.91
C ALA A 5 -21.58 15.72 -9.14
N ALA A 6 -21.73 15.40 -7.86
CA ALA A 6 -20.65 14.88 -7.05
C ALA A 6 -20.17 13.54 -7.64
N ARG A 7 -18.92 13.52 -8.11
CA ARG A 7 -18.26 12.32 -8.65
C ARG A 7 -18.08 11.34 -7.49
N ARG A 8 -18.91 10.30 -7.46
CA ARG A 8 -18.88 9.24 -6.44
C ARG A 8 -17.52 8.54 -6.52
N MET A 9 -16.67 8.72 -5.52
CA MET A 9 -15.42 7.97 -5.39
C MET A 9 -15.79 6.54 -5.02
N ILE A 10 -15.89 5.67 -6.03
CA ILE A 10 -16.09 4.24 -5.82
C ILE A 10 -14.74 3.70 -5.36
N ALA A 11 -14.61 3.37 -4.08
CA ALA A 11 -13.41 2.72 -3.57
C ALA A 11 -13.32 1.33 -4.21
N THR A 12 -12.46 1.18 -5.22
CA THR A 12 -12.15 -0.14 -5.78
C THR A 12 -11.46 -0.97 -4.70
N PRO A 13 -11.96 -2.18 -4.39
CA PRO A 13 -11.28 -3.05 -3.44
C PRO A 13 -9.91 -3.41 -3.99
N LEU A 14 -8.89 -3.34 -3.13
CA LEU A 14 -7.52 -3.73 -3.47
C LEU A 14 -7.53 -5.23 -3.84
N GLN A 15 -7.14 -5.55 -5.07
CA GLN A 15 -6.92 -6.91 -5.53
C GLN A 15 -5.41 -7.16 -5.59
N PHE A 16 -4.94 -8.16 -4.84
CA PHE A 16 -3.53 -8.53 -4.78
C PHE A 16 -3.24 -9.65 -5.77
N HIS A 17 -2.20 -9.47 -6.60
CA HIS A 17 -1.70 -10.49 -7.52
C HIS A 17 -0.27 -10.88 -7.15
N ARG A 18 0.08 -12.16 -7.31
CA ARG A 18 1.43 -12.72 -7.09
C ARG A 18 2.22 -12.66 -8.41
N PRO A 19 3.22 -11.78 -8.59
CA PRO A 19 3.85 -11.55 -9.90
C PRO A 19 4.93 -12.59 -10.25
N ILE A 20 5.48 -13.32 -9.27
CA ILE A 20 6.58 -14.29 -9.48
C ILE A 20 6.37 -15.47 -8.52
N GLU A 21 6.38 -16.71 -9.03
CA GLU A 21 6.18 -17.93 -8.22
C GLU A 21 7.26 -18.08 -7.12
N ASN A 22 8.44 -17.50 -7.31
CA ASN A 22 9.59 -17.62 -6.40
C ASN A 22 9.93 -16.33 -5.64
N MET A 23 9.19 -15.25 -5.85
CA MET A 23 9.35 -14.01 -5.09
C MET A 23 8.02 -13.74 -4.39
N GLU A 24 8.02 -13.85 -3.06
CA GLU A 24 6.87 -13.58 -2.20
C GLU A 24 6.65 -12.07 -2.10
N ILE A 25 6.22 -11.50 -3.23
CA ILE A 25 5.85 -10.10 -3.38
C ILE A 25 4.38 -10.05 -3.77
N TRP A 26 3.65 -9.17 -3.09
CA TRP A 26 2.27 -8.82 -3.39
C TRP A 26 2.21 -7.32 -3.64
N SER A 27 1.44 -6.89 -4.63
CA SER A 27 1.22 -5.48 -4.89
C SER A 27 -0.26 -5.19 -5.10
N ALA A 28 -0.65 -3.97 -4.74
CA ALA A 28 -1.96 -3.42 -5.01
C ALA A 28 -1.85 -1.92 -5.22
N SER A 29 -2.75 -1.36 -6.02
CA SER A 29 -2.83 0.08 -6.25
C SER A 29 -4.26 0.55 -6.13
N GLY A 30 -4.43 1.78 -5.65
CA GLY A 30 -5.74 2.37 -5.40
C GLY A 30 -5.63 3.81 -4.92
N ASP A 31 -6.62 4.64 -5.27
CA ASP A 31 -6.74 6.02 -4.79
C ASP A 31 -5.48 6.90 -4.98
N GLY A 32 -4.69 6.64 -6.03
CA GLY A 32 -3.45 7.39 -6.31
C GLY A 32 -2.20 6.87 -5.58
N PHE A 33 -2.30 5.74 -4.88
CA PHE A 33 -1.19 5.11 -4.16
C PHE A 33 -0.93 3.69 -4.64
N SER A 34 0.32 3.25 -4.49
CA SER A 34 0.77 1.88 -4.75
C SER A 34 1.33 1.29 -3.47
N PHE A 35 0.98 0.05 -3.19
CA PHE A 35 1.38 -0.71 -2.03
C PHE A 35 2.12 -1.97 -2.48
N VAL A 36 3.20 -2.29 -1.77
CA VAL A 36 4.00 -3.50 -1.99
C VAL A 36 4.24 -4.17 -0.65
N ILE A 37 3.94 -5.47 -0.59
CA ILE A 37 4.31 -6.35 0.51
C ILE A 37 5.38 -7.31 -0.02
N SER A 38 6.47 -7.49 0.72
CA SER A 38 7.51 -8.48 0.42
C SER A 38 7.77 -9.35 1.64
N LEU A 39 7.87 -10.67 1.47
CA LEU A 39 8.38 -11.53 2.53
C LEU A 39 9.90 -11.46 2.57
N GLU A 40 10.46 -11.02 3.68
CA GLU A 40 11.90 -11.19 3.93
C GLU A 40 12.18 -12.61 4.38
N SER A 41 12.80 -13.38 3.49
CA SER A 41 13.37 -14.68 3.84
C SER A 41 14.67 -14.49 4.62
N PRO A 42 14.85 -15.17 5.77
CA PRO A 42 16.05 -15.03 6.61
C PRO A 42 17.35 -15.51 5.94
N THR A 43 17.28 -16.15 4.77
CA THR A 43 18.40 -16.70 4.01
C THR A 43 18.80 -15.87 2.79
N GLY A 44 18.18 -14.71 2.55
CA GLY A 44 18.57 -13.83 1.45
C GLY A 44 19.95 -13.16 1.68
N PRO A 45 20.65 -12.71 0.63
CA PRO A 45 21.92 -12.00 0.76
C PRO A 45 21.80 -10.57 1.34
N GLY A 46 20.58 -10.13 1.71
CA GLY A 46 20.28 -8.82 2.28
C GLY A 46 19.88 -8.89 3.75
N PHE A 47 20.09 -7.76 4.46
CA PHE A 47 19.81 -7.45 5.87
C PHE A 47 19.24 -8.59 6.72
N HIS A 48 20.04 -9.07 7.68
CA HIS A 48 19.64 -9.99 8.76
C HIS A 48 18.62 -9.36 9.72
N GLY A 49 17.40 -9.10 9.23
CA GLY A 49 16.27 -8.56 9.96
C GLY A 49 15.35 -9.64 10.55
N ARG A 50 14.29 -9.21 11.23
CA ARG A 50 13.22 -10.13 11.67
C ARG A 50 12.54 -10.68 10.41
N SER A 51 12.45 -12.01 10.30
CA SER A 51 11.64 -12.64 9.25
C SER A 51 10.19 -12.18 9.34
N GLY A 52 9.61 -11.85 8.20
CA GLY A 52 8.21 -11.42 8.12
C GLY A 52 7.90 -10.60 6.88
N TYR A 53 6.66 -10.10 6.83
CA TYR A 53 6.09 -9.37 5.72
C TYR A 53 6.39 -7.88 5.88
N LEU A 54 7.26 -7.32 5.03
CA LEU A 54 7.47 -5.89 4.93
C LEU A 54 6.39 -5.27 4.06
N ALA A 55 5.67 -4.27 4.59
CA ALA A 55 4.73 -3.50 3.79
C ALA A 55 5.27 -2.08 3.54
N SER A 56 5.07 -1.59 2.32
CA SER A 56 5.48 -0.26 1.90
C SER A 56 4.47 0.36 0.94
N TRP A 57 4.49 1.68 0.81
CA TRP A 57 3.61 2.42 -0.07
C TRP A 57 4.34 3.57 -0.77
N ARG A 58 3.80 4.05 -1.88
CA ARG A 58 4.25 5.27 -2.57
C ARG A 58 3.09 5.94 -3.31
N PRO A 59 3.14 7.26 -3.52
CA PRO A 59 2.28 7.90 -4.51
C PRO A 59 2.54 7.32 -5.90
N LEU A 60 1.49 7.12 -6.71
CA LEU A 60 1.58 6.57 -8.07
C LEU A 60 2.13 7.57 -9.08
N TYR A 61 1.77 8.84 -8.93
CA TYR A 61 2.04 9.90 -9.92
C TYR A 61 3.24 10.77 -9.58
N GLU A 62 3.88 10.50 -8.43
CA GLU A 62 5.09 11.19 -8.01
C GLU A 62 6.26 10.21 -8.03
N ASN A 63 7.43 10.66 -8.49
CA ASN A 63 8.64 9.86 -8.47
C ASN A 63 9.26 9.80 -7.06
N ASN A 64 8.44 9.47 -6.07
CA ASN A 64 8.85 9.30 -4.69
C ASN A 64 9.15 7.83 -4.41
N GLY A 65 10.17 7.60 -3.57
CA GLY A 65 10.56 6.27 -3.11
C GLY A 65 9.47 5.61 -2.25
N ALA A 66 9.54 4.28 -2.13
CA ALA A 66 8.61 3.53 -1.29
C ALA A 66 8.87 3.83 0.20
N ILE A 67 7.82 4.23 0.91
CA ILE A 67 7.80 4.49 2.34
C ILE A 67 7.32 3.24 3.06
N LYS A 68 8.11 2.75 4.01
CA LYS A 68 7.76 1.59 4.83
C LYS A 68 6.58 1.92 5.76
N ILE A 69 5.61 1.01 5.85
CA ILE A 69 4.50 1.12 6.78
C ILE A 69 4.98 0.77 8.20
N SER A 70 4.71 1.66 9.15
CA SER A 70 5.02 1.48 10.57
C SER A 70 4.48 0.13 11.09
N GLY A 71 5.29 -0.56 11.89
CA GLY A 71 4.96 -1.90 12.40
C GLY A 71 5.53 -3.06 11.56
N SER A 72 6.04 -2.80 10.36
CA SER A 72 6.78 -3.79 9.58
C SER A 72 8.09 -4.21 10.26
N PRO A 73 8.53 -5.49 10.17
CA PRO A 73 7.85 -6.59 9.48
C PRO A 73 6.69 -7.19 10.30
N PHE A 74 5.61 -7.56 9.60
CA PHE A 74 4.43 -8.23 10.15
C PHE A 74 4.61 -9.76 10.17
N ARG A 75 3.90 -10.46 11.05
CA ARG A 75 4.04 -11.92 11.19
C ARG A 75 3.29 -12.67 10.10
N THR A 76 2.19 -12.10 9.60
CA THR A 76 1.35 -12.74 8.58
C THR A 76 1.07 -11.79 7.41
N LEU A 77 0.78 -12.35 6.24
CA LEU A 77 0.35 -11.58 5.07
C LEU A 77 -0.93 -10.78 5.36
N ALA A 78 -1.88 -11.38 6.10
CA ALA A 78 -3.15 -10.73 6.45
C ALA A 78 -2.94 -9.47 7.33
N GLU A 79 -1.99 -9.52 8.26
CA GLU A 79 -1.60 -8.34 9.05
C GLU A 79 -1.00 -7.24 8.16
N ALA A 80 -0.12 -7.60 7.23
CA ALA A 80 0.49 -6.67 6.29
C ALA A 80 -0.57 -6.04 5.35
N GLU A 81 -1.51 -6.82 4.83
CA GLU A 81 -2.63 -6.32 4.03
C GLU A 81 -3.55 -5.39 4.85
N GLY A 82 -3.81 -5.72 6.11
CA GLY A 82 -4.56 -4.86 7.03
C GLY A 82 -3.88 -3.52 7.25
N ALA A 83 -2.56 -3.53 7.43
CA ALA A 83 -1.76 -2.32 7.55
C ALA A 83 -1.81 -1.47 6.27
N CYS A 84 -1.76 -2.09 5.09
CA CYS A 84 -1.96 -1.40 3.81
C CYS A 84 -3.33 -0.74 3.70
N ARG A 85 -4.41 -1.45 4.09
CA ARG A 85 -5.78 -0.88 4.07
C ARG A 85 -5.91 0.33 4.99
N ASN A 86 -5.43 0.22 6.23
CA ASN A 86 -5.46 1.35 7.18
C ASN A 86 -4.64 2.53 6.66
N MET A 87 -3.45 2.28 6.08
CA MET A 87 -2.63 3.33 5.49
C MET A 87 -3.34 4.01 4.30
N ALA A 88 -4.01 3.25 3.45
CA ALA A 88 -4.80 3.80 2.35
C ALA A 88 -5.92 4.73 2.87
N GLU A 89 -6.64 4.33 3.92
CA GLU A 89 -7.65 5.19 4.56
C GLU A 89 -7.06 6.48 5.13
N HIS A 90 -5.92 6.39 5.82
CA HIS A 90 -5.20 7.57 6.34
C HIS A 90 -4.75 8.52 5.24
N LEU A 91 -4.18 7.99 4.15
CA LEU A 91 -3.70 8.79 3.03
C LEU A 91 -4.85 9.47 2.29
N ARG A 92 -5.97 8.76 2.07
CA ARG A 92 -7.18 9.33 1.47
C ARG A 92 -7.72 10.49 2.30
N ALA A 93 -7.86 10.31 3.61
CA ALA A 93 -8.31 11.37 4.52
C ALA A 93 -7.36 12.59 4.49
N ALA A 94 -6.04 12.36 4.44
CA ALA A 94 -5.05 13.44 4.34
C ALA A 94 -5.14 14.20 3.00
N THR A 95 -5.38 13.49 1.89
CA THR A 95 -5.54 14.12 0.57
C THR A 95 -6.83 14.91 0.42
N ASP A 96 -7.95 14.42 0.97
CA ASP A 96 -9.23 15.14 0.93
C ASP A 96 -9.18 16.43 1.77
N ALA A 97 -8.46 16.42 2.90
CA ALA A 97 -8.24 17.61 3.71
C ALA A 97 -7.40 18.70 3.00
N HIS A 98 -6.63 18.34 1.97
CA HIS A 98 -5.77 19.26 1.22
C HIS A 98 -6.45 19.87 -0.02
N ARG A 99 -7.72 19.55 -0.32
CA ARG A 99 -8.46 20.21 -1.40
C ARG A 99 -9.00 21.57 -0.92
N PRO A 100 -8.52 22.71 -1.44
CA PRO A 100 -9.13 24.00 -1.11
C PRO A 100 -10.56 24.06 -1.67
N ALA A 101 -11.43 24.77 -0.93
CA ALA A 101 -12.84 24.98 -1.25
C ALA A 101 -13.06 25.71 -2.59
#